data_AF-A0A1T3CLL2-F1
#
_entry.id   AF-A0A1T3CLL2-F1
#
_cell.length_a   1.000
_cell.length_b   1.000
_cell.length_c   1.000
_cell.angle_alpha   90.00
_cell.angle_beta   90.00
_cell.angle_gamma   90.00
#
_symmetry.space_group_name_H-M   'P 1'
#
loop_
_entity.id
_entity.type
_entity.pdbx_description
1 polymer ?
#
loop_
_entity_poly.entity_id
_entity_poly.type
_entity_poly.pdbx_seq_one_letter_code
_entity_poly.pdbx_strand_id
1 'polypeptide(L)'
;MTSSFTPVNRKVDQRAPPSTPADEPQQETPQQTSPITVGKMGSPPHNEIRLRYQLSLPTLRSLSAIEKGPDRRKVLQIACGATEFRSFPIRQAEKNLFREINDHTGIPYPINGAVTEPWHKVFLLIQIDLSRTGWPNKISANGRKELMRDSGRIYIVMDRVLRCIADILGEREDGRGVTVTLDVLRSVHAKVWEGSEMELLQVEGIGAAKMKRLTDANIKTIKQLAGLEFYHIERLLSRNPPFGHQMLSQLSGFPLLHLQVSVISSYTPAQDVKEDAIISGSYQSWVTRIVLGYSNDIIPTWCKKSPWATLVIEGDDGRLLWFWRGSVKRMEGTKIMFVRLDAKKGESVKATFACEGIVGTLVRFTLAI
;
A
#
# COMPACT_ATOMS: atom_id res chain seq x y z
N MET A 1 -47.33 21.38 -19.90
CA MET A 1 -48.57 22.01 -19.39
C MET A 1 -48.16 22.80 -18.15
N THR A 2 -47.98 24.12 -18.31
CA THR A 2 -48.92 25.20 -17.89
C THR A 2 -48.88 25.43 -16.37
N SER A 3 -48.28 26.48 -15.80
CA SER A 3 -48.08 27.92 -16.16
C SER A 3 -49.27 28.83 -15.87
N SER A 4 -49.15 29.67 -14.83
CA SER A 4 -49.97 30.86 -14.49
C SER A 4 -49.49 31.47 -13.15
N PHE A 5 -49.44 32.78 -12.89
CA PHE A 5 -49.49 33.99 -13.74
C PHE A 5 -48.92 35.21 -12.97
N THR A 6 -48.44 36.25 -13.67
CA THR A 6 -48.03 37.59 -13.13
C THR A 6 -49.20 38.61 -13.18
N PRO A 7 -49.23 39.75 -12.44
CA PRO A 7 -48.43 40.99 -12.68
C PRO A 7 -47.87 41.64 -11.36
N VAL A 8 -46.98 42.66 -11.26
CA VAL A 8 -46.49 43.82 -12.07
C VAL A 8 -47.14 45.21 -11.78
N ASN A 9 -46.44 46.02 -10.97
CA ASN A 9 -46.19 47.49 -11.09
C ASN A 9 -45.18 47.90 -9.97
N ARG A 10 -44.15 48.77 -10.12
CA ARG A 10 -44.06 50.20 -10.51
C ARG A 10 -44.78 51.13 -9.49
N LYS A 11 -44.20 52.25 -9.00
CA LYS A 11 -42.89 52.90 -9.26
C LYS A 11 -42.56 54.01 -8.21
N VAL A 12 -41.26 54.26 -7.94
CA VAL A 12 -40.58 55.59 -7.78
C VAL A 12 -40.77 56.47 -6.50
N ASP A 13 -39.63 56.76 -5.84
CA ASP A 13 -39.13 58.02 -5.22
C ASP A 13 -39.92 58.74 -4.07
N GLN A 14 -39.36 59.61 -3.20
CA GLN A 14 -38.00 60.20 -3.02
C GLN A 14 -37.78 60.79 -1.58
N ARG A 15 -36.51 61.06 -1.20
CA ARG A 15 -36.01 62.01 -0.15
C ARG A 15 -36.12 61.66 1.36
N ALA A 16 -35.29 62.35 2.16
CA ALA A 16 -35.03 62.22 3.60
C ALA A 16 -34.25 63.48 4.11
N PRO A 17 -33.82 63.62 5.39
CA PRO A 17 -34.24 62.98 6.65
C PRO A 17 -35.05 64.01 7.53
N PRO A 18 -34.62 64.69 8.64
CA PRO A 18 -33.43 64.63 9.53
C PRO A 18 -33.71 64.54 11.08
N SER A 19 -32.64 64.45 11.87
CA SER A 19 -32.31 65.01 13.23
C SER A 19 -33.44 65.50 14.21
N THR A 20 -33.41 65.36 15.55
CA THR A 20 -32.50 64.81 16.63
C THR A 20 -33.22 65.04 18.00
N PRO A 21 -32.63 64.85 19.22
CA PRO A 21 -31.78 63.78 19.78
C PRO A 21 -32.30 63.27 21.16
N ALA A 22 -31.66 62.24 21.72
CA ALA A 22 -31.45 62.07 23.17
C ALA A 22 -30.33 61.03 23.45
N ASP A 23 -29.45 61.36 24.40
CA ASP A 23 -28.33 60.55 24.90
C ASP A 23 -28.81 59.36 25.78
N GLU A 24 -28.01 58.42 26.30
CA GLU A 24 -26.61 58.45 26.80
C GLU A 24 -26.06 56.99 26.93
N PRO A 25 -24.89 56.72 27.57
CA PRO A 25 -23.53 56.68 27.01
C PRO A 25 -23.00 55.28 26.64
N GLN A 26 -21.84 55.24 25.96
CA GLN A 26 -21.10 54.00 25.60
C GLN A 26 -19.99 53.67 26.61
N GLN A 27 -19.69 52.38 26.80
CA GLN A 27 -18.51 51.92 27.57
C GLN A 27 -17.31 51.64 26.65
N GLU A 28 -16.12 52.06 27.08
CA GLU A 28 -14.86 51.87 26.36
C GLU A 28 -14.41 50.41 26.34
N THR A 29 -13.87 49.95 25.21
CA THR A 29 -13.23 48.63 25.09
C THR A 29 -11.72 48.79 24.89
N PRO A 30 -10.84 48.22 25.75
CA PRO A 30 -9.40 48.42 25.64
C PRO A 30 -8.80 47.90 24.32
N GLN A 31 -7.80 48.63 23.80
CA GLN A 31 -7.05 48.26 22.61
C GLN A 31 -6.25 46.97 22.84
N GLN A 32 -6.52 45.92 22.05
CA GLN A 32 -5.67 44.72 22.06
C GLN A 32 -4.45 44.91 21.16
N THR A 33 -3.27 44.64 21.72
CA THR A 33 -1.98 44.69 21.03
C THR A 33 -1.85 43.56 20.02
N SER A 34 -1.30 43.88 18.83
CA SER A 34 -1.08 42.92 17.75
C SER A 34 -0.21 41.74 18.19
N PRO A 35 -0.62 40.47 17.93
CA PRO A 35 0.24 39.33 18.19
C PRO A 35 1.54 39.40 17.39
N ILE A 36 2.67 39.19 18.06
CA ILE A 36 3.99 39.12 17.44
C ILE A 36 3.96 38.03 16.35
N THR A 37 4.44 38.36 15.15
CA THR A 37 4.55 37.42 14.04
C THR A 37 5.56 36.31 14.37
N VAL A 38 5.09 35.24 15.01
CA VAL A 38 5.87 34.02 15.22
C VAL A 38 6.28 33.51 13.84
N GLY A 39 7.58 33.50 13.57
CA GLY A 39 8.13 33.09 12.28
C GLY A 39 7.56 31.75 11.86
N LYS A 40 7.09 31.67 10.61
CA LYS A 40 6.26 30.57 10.07
C LYS A 40 7.05 29.25 10.07
N MET A 41 7.04 28.58 11.23
CA MET A 41 7.82 27.38 11.50
C MET A 41 7.44 26.31 10.47
N GLY A 42 8.41 25.94 9.64
CA GLY A 42 8.17 25.06 8.49
C GLY A 42 7.48 23.77 8.94
N SER A 43 6.42 23.38 8.22
CA SER A 43 5.79 22.08 8.42
C SER A 43 6.85 20.98 8.29
N PRO A 44 6.88 19.98 9.18
CA PRO A 44 7.86 18.90 9.07
C PRO A 44 7.79 18.24 7.69
N PRO A 45 8.93 17.83 7.09
CA PRO A 45 8.94 17.09 5.84
C PRO A 45 7.98 15.89 5.90
N HIS A 46 7.25 15.64 4.81
CA HIS A 46 6.25 14.57 4.71
C HIS A 46 5.04 14.70 5.68
N ASN A 47 4.80 15.86 6.32
CA ASN A 47 3.71 16.01 7.31
C ASN A 47 2.29 15.83 6.71
N GLU A 48 2.08 16.14 5.43
CA GLU A 48 0.78 15.88 4.76
C GLU A 48 0.53 14.38 4.58
N ILE A 49 1.57 13.61 4.24
CA ILE A 49 1.54 12.14 4.20
C ILE A 49 1.21 11.59 5.59
N ARG A 50 1.85 12.09 6.64
CA ARG A 50 1.53 11.70 8.03
C ARG A 50 0.07 11.94 8.40
N LEU A 51 -0.49 13.10 8.01
CA LEU A 51 -1.89 13.44 8.27
C LEU A 51 -2.85 12.51 7.51
N ARG A 52 -2.56 12.20 6.24
CA ARG A 52 -3.30 11.22 5.42
C ARG A 52 -3.42 9.85 6.10
N TYR A 53 -2.36 9.38 6.76
CA TYR A 53 -2.34 8.09 7.46
C TYR A 53 -2.67 8.14 8.96
N GLN A 54 -2.92 9.34 9.51
CA GLN A 54 -3.24 9.57 10.92
C GLN A 54 -2.17 8.97 11.87
N LEU A 55 -0.90 9.22 11.57
CA LEU A 55 0.25 8.76 12.36
C LEU A 55 0.85 9.87 13.23
N SER A 56 1.59 9.48 14.27
CA SER A 56 2.24 10.40 15.19
C SER A 56 3.46 11.09 14.55
N LEU A 57 3.84 12.27 15.07
CA LEU A 57 5.06 12.96 14.62
C LEU A 57 6.36 12.20 14.98
N PRO A 58 6.50 11.57 16.16
CA PRO A 58 7.59 10.62 16.42
C PRO A 58 7.68 9.47 15.41
N THR A 59 6.54 8.88 15.02
CA THR A 59 6.51 7.85 13.98
C THR A 59 7.00 8.41 12.65
N LEU A 60 6.46 9.55 12.20
CA LEU A 60 6.91 10.20 10.96
C LEU A 60 8.43 10.43 10.94
N ARG A 61 9.02 10.93 12.03
CA ARG A 61 10.47 11.14 12.12
C ARG A 61 11.26 9.84 11.92
N SER A 62 10.78 8.73 12.49
CA SER A 62 11.42 7.42 12.32
C SER A 62 11.23 6.84 10.92
N LEU A 63 10.07 7.01 10.28
CA LEU A 63 9.85 6.57 8.91
C LEU A 63 10.68 7.41 7.92
N SER A 64 10.79 8.71 8.17
CA SER A 64 11.63 9.66 7.41
C SER A 64 13.14 9.43 7.57
N ALA A 65 13.57 8.57 8.49
CA ALA A 65 14.97 8.18 8.66
C ALA A 65 15.35 6.92 7.84
N ILE A 66 14.43 6.39 7.01
CA ILE A 66 14.73 5.25 6.14
C ILE A 66 15.75 5.61 5.05
N GLU A 67 16.72 4.71 4.84
CA GLU A 67 17.73 4.75 3.77
C GLU A 67 17.10 4.50 2.39
N LYS A 68 17.81 4.84 1.30
CA LYS A 68 17.38 4.54 -0.08
C LYS A 68 17.57 3.04 -0.40
N GLY A 69 16.62 2.43 -1.10
CA GLY A 69 16.63 1.03 -1.52
C GLY A 69 16.64 0.01 -0.37
N PRO A 70 15.85 0.17 0.71
CA PRO A 70 15.85 -0.72 1.86
C PRO A 70 15.38 -2.13 1.50
N ASP A 71 15.86 -3.14 2.23
CA ASP A 71 15.42 -4.54 2.05
C ASP A 71 14.12 -4.86 2.82
N ARG A 72 13.56 -6.05 2.56
CA ARG A 72 12.33 -6.53 3.21
C ARG A 72 12.43 -6.48 4.75
N ARG A 73 13.60 -6.81 5.31
CA ARG A 73 13.85 -6.81 6.76
C ARG A 73 13.82 -5.39 7.32
N LYS A 74 14.57 -4.46 6.71
CA LYS A 74 14.69 -3.04 7.10
C LYS A 74 13.33 -2.35 7.06
N VAL A 75 12.55 -2.54 5.99
CA VAL A 75 11.18 -2.01 5.88
C VAL A 75 10.30 -2.54 7.00
N LEU A 76 10.24 -3.86 7.22
CA LEU A 76 9.40 -4.44 8.26
C LEU A 76 9.83 -3.99 9.68
N GLN A 77 11.14 -3.92 9.95
CA GLN A 77 11.67 -3.51 11.25
C GLN A 77 11.36 -2.04 11.55
N ILE A 78 11.57 -1.13 10.59
CA ILE A 78 11.21 0.30 10.71
C ILE A 78 9.70 0.45 10.89
N ALA A 79 8.90 -0.30 10.15
CA ALA A 79 7.44 -0.27 10.30
C ALA A 79 7.00 -0.73 11.70
N CYS A 80 7.57 -1.81 12.24
CA CYS A 80 7.27 -2.30 13.59
C CYS A 80 7.72 -1.33 14.70
N GLY A 81 8.72 -0.48 14.43
CA GLY A 81 9.19 0.58 15.35
C GLY A 81 8.23 1.76 15.53
N ALA A 82 7.14 1.83 14.75
CA ALA A 82 6.17 2.92 14.84
C ALA A 82 5.55 3.05 16.25
N THR A 83 5.48 4.28 16.76
CA THR A 83 5.13 4.57 18.17
C THR A 83 3.71 4.18 18.56
N GLU A 84 2.81 4.07 17.59
CA GLU A 84 1.45 3.52 17.74
C GLU A 84 1.48 2.10 18.36
N PHE A 85 2.52 1.31 18.05
CA PHE A 85 2.67 -0.05 18.56
C PHE A 85 3.06 -0.14 20.04
N ARG A 86 3.43 0.98 20.68
CA ARG A 86 3.65 1.05 22.14
C ARG A 86 2.38 0.68 22.94
N SER A 87 1.21 0.75 22.31
CA SER A 87 -0.07 0.30 22.87
C SER A 87 -0.23 -1.23 22.98
N PHE A 88 0.69 -2.02 22.41
CA PHE A 88 0.68 -3.49 22.46
C PHE A 88 1.94 -4.07 23.15
N PRO A 89 2.14 -3.84 24.47
CA PRO A 89 3.25 -4.45 25.20
C PRO A 89 3.14 -5.99 25.24
N ILE A 90 4.29 -6.64 25.45
CA ILE A 90 4.37 -8.09 25.75
C ILE A 90 3.86 -8.31 27.17
N ARG A 91 2.70 -8.95 27.32
CA ARG A 91 2.16 -9.35 28.64
C ARG A 91 2.98 -10.51 29.20
N GLN A 92 2.98 -10.67 30.53
CA GLN A 92 3.72 -11.76 31.19
C GLN A 92 3.35 -13.16 30.64
N ALA A 93 2.07 -13.38 30.31
CA ALA A 93 1.57 -14.62 29.71
C ALA A 93 1.96 -14.84 28.23
N GLU A 94 2.56 -13.84 27.57
CA GLU A 94 2.99 -13.89 26.17
C GLU A 94 4.51 -14.09 26.02
N LYS A 95 5.32 -13.81 27.07
CA LYS A 95 6.79 -13.83 27.00
C LYS A 95 7.36 -15.16 26.48
N ASN A 96 6.83 -16.29 26.98
CA ASN A 96 7.28 -17.61 26.55
C ASN A 96 6.84 -17.95 25.12
N LEU A 97 5.72 -17.41 24.64
CA LEU A 97 5.30 -17.54 23.25
C LEU A 97 6.24 -16.78 22.31
N PHE A 98 6.56 -15.52 22.62
CA PHE A 98 7.40 -14.72 21.75
C PHE A 98 8.86 -15.17 21.76
N ARG A 99 9.38 -15.69 22.88
CA ARG A 99 10.67 -16.41 22.88
C ARG A 99 10.62 -17.64 21.96
N GLU A 100 9.62 -18.51 22.11
CA GLU A 100 9.51 -19.72 21.28
C GLU A 100 9.37 -19.39 19.77
N ILE A 101 8.64 -18.33 19.42
CA ILE A 101 8.56 -17.83 18.04
C ILE A 101 9.94 -17.42 17.54
N ASN A 102 10.66 -16.61 18.32
CA ASN A 102 12.00 -16.12 17.95
C ASN A 102 13.02 -17.25 17.75
N ASP A 103 13.03 -18.21 18.67
CA ASP A 103 14.14 -19.15 18.82
C ASP A 103 13.89 -20.48 18.06
N HIS A 104 12.61 -20.90 17.91
CA HIS A 104 12.27 -22.28 17.51
C HIS A 104 11.30 -22.42 16.32
N THR A 105 10.83 -21.34 15.69
CA THR A 105 9.83 -21.44 14.58
C THR A 105 10.37 -21.21 13.17
N GLY A 106 11.67 -20.93 13.02
CA GLY A 106 12.31 -20.76 11.71
C GLY A 106 11.87 -19.50 10.95
N ILE A 107 11.41 -18.46 11.65
CA ILE A 107 11.05 -17.17 11.03
C ILE A 107 12.26 -16.52 10.33
N PRO A 108 12.08 -15.76 9.23
CA PRO A 108 13.20 -15.23 8.44
C PRO A 108 14.13 -14.26 9.17
N TYR A 109 13.61 -13.48 10.12
CA TYR A 109 14.31 -12.40 10.81
C TYR A 109 14.16 -12.55 12.33
N PRO A 110 14.95 -13.41 13.00
CA PRO A 110 15.00 -13.44 14.45
C PRO A 110 15.56 -12.13 15.02
N ILE A 111 15.18 -11.84 16.27
CA ILE A 111 15.71 -10.77 17.10
C ILE A 111 16.90 -11.29 17.89
N ASN A 112 17.97 -10.52 17.90
CA ASN A 112 19.15 -10.79 18.74
C ASN A 112 18.90 -10.22 20.15
N GLY A 113 18.97 -11.08 21.17
CA GLY A 113 18.86 -10.66 22.58
C GLY A 113 17.43 -10.73 23.14
N ALA A 114 17.11 -9.82 24.07
CA ALA A 114 15.94 -9.96 24.93
C ALA A 114 14.63 -9.48 24.27
N VAL A 115 13.73 -10.41 23.99
CA VAL A 115 12.39 -10.15 23.43
C VAL A 115 11.46 -9.51 24.48
N THR A 116 11.60 -8.20 24.69
CA THR A 116 10.92 -7.41 25.74
C THR A 116 10.01 -6.28 25.21
N GLU A 117 10.46 -5.55 24.19
CA GLU A 117 9.79 -4.34 23.70
C GLU A 117 8.51 -4.58 22.88
N PRO A 118 7.58 -3.59 22.80
CA PRO A 118 6.35 -3.70 22.01
C PRO A 118 6.60 -3.90 20.50
N TRP A 119 7.69 -3.35 19.94
CA TRP A 119 8.03 -3.55 18.53
C TRP A 119 8.43 -5.01 18.24
N HIS A 120 9.06 -5.70 19.20
CA HIS A 120 9.36 -7.13 19.10
C HIS A 120 8.07 -7.97 18.99
N LYS A 121 7.05 -7.67 19.80
CA LYS A 121 5.72 -8.33 19.73
C LYS A 121 5.16 -8.26 18.32
N VAL A 122 5.17 -7.08 17.71
CA VAL A 122 4.64 -6.84 16.36
C VAL A 122 5.50 -7.51 15.29
N PHE A 123 6.82 -7.38 15.37
CA PHE A 123 7.78 -7.94 14.42
C PHE A 123 7.74 -9.47 14.37
N LEU A 124 7.63 -10.14 15.52
CA LEU A 124 7.51 -11.59 15.60
C LEU A 124 6.10 -12.09 15.22
N LEU A 125 5.04 -11.38 15.65
CA LEU A 125 3.65 -11.74 15.35
C LEU A 125 3.34 -11.69 13.85
N ILE A 126 3.86 -10.68 13.14
CA ILE A 126 3.70 -10.58 11.68
C ILE A 126 4.50 -11.68 10.99
N GLN A 127 5.74 -11.96 11.42
CA GLN A 127 6.55 -13.01 10.81
C GLN A 127 5.97 -14.41 10.97
N ILE A 128 5.45 -14.78 12.14
CA ILE A 128 4.84 -16.12 12.34
C ILE A 128 3.55 -16.27 11.52
N ASP A 129 2.75 -15.21 11.41
CA ASP A 129 1.54 -15.20 10.57
C ASP A 129 1.90 -15.31 9.08
N LEU A 130 2.95 -14.63 8.59
CA LEU A 130 3.38 -14.68 7.19
C LEU A 130 4.13 -15.97 6.82
N SER A 131 4.76 -16.62 7.78
CA SER A 131 5.42 -17.92 7.61
C SER A 131 4.43 -19.09 7.66
N ARG A 132 3.21 -18.85 8.17
CA ARG A 132 2.07 -19.79 8.24
C ARG A 132 2.35 -21.14 8.95
N THR A 133 3.45 -21.23 9.68
CA THR A 133 3.81 -22.33 10.61
C THR A 133 2.87 -22.40 11.80
N GLY A 134 2.28 -21.27 12.20
CA GLY A 134 1.32 -21.18 13.31
C GLY A 134 1.98 -20.95 14.66
N TRP A 135 1.20 -20.46 15.64
CA TRP A 135 1.72 -20.07 16.94
C TRP A 135 1.98 -21.29 17.85
N PRO A 136 3.17 -21.41 18.47
CA PRO A 136 3.47 -22.48 19.43
C PRO A 136 2.50 -22.58 20.61
N ASN A 137 2.37 -23.78 21.18
CA ASN A 137 1.52 -24.06 22.35
C ASN A 137 2.18 -23.61 23.68
N LYS A 138 2.59 -22.34 23.75
CA LYS A 138 3.23 -21.69 24.92
C LYS A 138 2.41 -20.52 25.49
N ILE A 139 1.13 -20.42 25.14
CA ILE A 139 0.20 -19.38 25.58
C ILE A 139 -1.13 -20.01 26.03
N SER A 140 -1.77 -19.42 27.05
CA SER A 140 -3.07 -19.89 27.54
C SER A 140 -4.21 -19.59 26.55
N ALA A 141 -5.34 -20.31 26.68
CA ALA A 141 -6.51 -20.10 25.83
C ALA A 141 -7.07 -18.66 25.90
N ASN A 142 -7.02 -18.01 27.08
CA ASN A 142 -7.40 -16.60 27.21
C ASN A 142 -6.35 -15.68 26.58
N GLY A 143 -5.05 -15.88 26.86
CA GLY A 143 -3.98 -15.10 26.24
C GLY A 143 -4.01 -15.16 24.72
N ARG A 144 -4.35 -16.32 24.14
CA ARG A 144 -4.54 -16.49 22.68
C ARG A 144 -5.72 -15.66 22.15
N LYS A 145 -6.85 -15.60 22.86
CA LYS A 145 -8.01 -14.77 22.49
C LYS A 145 -7.66 -13.27 22.53
N GLU A 146 -6.91 -12.84 23.55
CA GLU A 146 -6.46 -11.46 23.66
C GLU A 146 -5.43 -11.10 22.58
N LEU A 147 -4.43 -11.96 22.32
CA LEU A 147 -3.42 -11.71 21.30
C LEU A 147 -4.02 -11.69 19.88
N MET A 148 -5.09 -12.45 19.63
CA MET A 148 -5.88 -12.33 18.39
C MET A 148 -6.59 -10.97 18.27
N ARG A 149 -7.11 -10.42 19.39
CA ARG A 149 -7.71 -9.08 19.44
C ARG A 149 -6.66 -7.98 19.23
N ASP A 150 -5.48 -8.12 19.83
CA ASP A 150 -4.34 -7.23 19.58
C ASP A 150 -3.91 -7.31 18.11
N SER A 151 -3.74 -8.52 17.56
CA SER A 151 -3.36 -8.77 16.16
C SER A 151 -4.25 -8.01 15.17
N GLY A 152 -5.58 -8.11 15.31
CA GLY A 152 -6.51 -7.38 14.44
C GLY A 152 -6.30 -5.86 14.41
N ARG A 153 -5.90 -5.26 15.55
CA ARG A 153 -5.56 -3.83 15.64
C ARG A 153 -4.16 -3.54 15.09
N ILE A 154 -3.20 -4.42 15.36
CA ILE A 154 -1.81 -4.34 14.86
C ILE A 154 -1.79 -4.29 13.32
N TYR A 155 -2.57 -5.15 12.64
CA TYR A 155 -2.66 -5.14 11.17
C TYR A 155 -3.25 -3.82 10.61
N ILE A 156 -4.21 -3.18 11.30
CA ILE A 156 -4.79 -1.88 10.90
C ILE A 156 -3.78 -0.73 11.08
N VAL A 157 -2.90 -0.80 12.08
CA VAL A 157 -1.79 0.15 12.21
C VAL A 157 -0.73 -0.12 11.13
N MET A 158 -0.38 -1.39 10.90
CA MET A 158 0.67 -1.79 9.96
C MET A 158 0.38 -1.40 8.51
N ASP A 159 -0.87 -1.54 8.03
CA ASP A 159 -1.27 -1.05 6.70
C ASP A 159 -0.96 0.45 6.53
N ARG A 160 -1.37 1.28 7.50
CA ARG A 160 -1.17 2.73 7.47
C ARG A 160 0.31 3.12 7.55
N VAL A 161 1.10 2.39 8.35
CA VAL A 161 2.55 2.61 8.48
C VAL A 161 3.28 2.25 7.18
N LEU A 162 3.05 1.07 6.61
CA LEU A 162 3.70 0.64 5.37
C LEU A 162 3.32 1.54 4.17
N ARG A 163 2.07 2.01 4.11
CA ARG A 163 1.65 3.01 3.11
C ARG A 163 2.31 4.37 3.31
N CYS A 164 2.50 4.79 4.56
CA CYS A 164 3.24 6.01 4.85
C CYS A 164 4.71 5.89 4.43
N ILE A 165 5.36 4.73 4.64
CA ILE A 165 6.72 4.46 4.14
C ILE A 165 6.74 4.53 2.59
N ALA A 166 5.78 3.90 1.91
CA ALA A 166 5.72 3.91 0.45
C ALA A 166 5.52 5.33 -0.13
N ASP A 167 4.64 6.14 0.45
CA ASP A 167 4.43 7.53 0.04
C ASP A 167 5.70 8.39 0.32
N ILE A 168 6.37 8.20 1.47
CA ILE A 168 7.63 8.91 1.81
C ILE A 168 8.76 8.57 0.84
N LEU A 169 8.92 7.28 0.49
CA LEU A 169 9.92 6.82 -0.48
C LEU A 169 9.58 7.28 -1.90
N GLY A 170 8.29 7.40 -2.23
CA GLY A 170 7.82 7.98 -3.49
C GLY A 170 8.17 9.46 -3.63
N GLU A 171 7.97 10.26 -2.57
CA GLU A 171 8.36 11.69 -2.54
C GLU A 171 9.89 11.88 -2.60
N ARG A 172 10.67 10.84 -2.29
CA ARG A 172 12.14 10.82 -2.35
C ARG A 172 12.71 10.22 -3.64
N GLU A 173 11.84 9.92 -4.62
CA GLU A 173 12.19 9.26 -5.87
C GLU A 173 12.93 7.92 -5.66
N ASP A 174 12.63 7.16 -4.60
CA ASP A 174 13.21 5.84 -4.35
C ASP A 174 12.30 4.71 -4.89
N GLY A 175 12.38 4.47 -6.19
CA GLY A 175 11.60 3.45 -6.87
C GLY A 175 11.83 2.06 -6.28
N ARG A 176 13.07 1.70 -5.99
CA ARG A 176 13.43 0.42 -5.36
C ARG A 176 12.82 0.28 -3.97
N GLY A 177 12.89 1.32 -3.14
CA GLY A 177 12.27 1.33 -1.82
C GLY A 177 10.74 1.27 -1.86
N VAL A 178 10.10 1.94 -2.82
CA VAL A 178 8.66 1.81 -3.08
C VAL A 178 8.30 0.38 -3.50
N THR A 179 9.04 -0.22 -4.44
CA THR A 179 8.88 -1.61 -4.89
C THR A 179 8.95 -2.60 -3.72
N VAL A 180 9.97 -2.49 -2.86
CA VAL A 180 10.12 -3.38 -1.68
C VAL A 180 9.06 -3.11 -0.61
N THR A 181 8.66 -1.86 -0.41
CA THR A 181 7.64 -1.53 0.61
C THR A 181 6.25 -2.04 0.22
N LEU A 182 5.88 -1.92 -1.06
CA LEU A 182 4.63 -2.48 -1.58
C LEU A 182 4.63 -4.02 -1.58
N ASP A 183 5.80 -4.65 -1.65
CA ASP A 183 5.99 -6.09 -1.54
C ASP A 183 5.84 -6.61 -0.11
N VAL A 184 6.35 -5.87 0.88
CA VAL A 184 6.06 -6.13 2.32
C VAL A 184 4.58 -5.88 2.62
N LEU A 185 3.98 -4.79 2.11
CA LEU A 185 2.54 -4.51 2.26
C LEU A 185 1.67 -5.64 1.70
N ARG A 186 1.95 -6.09 0.47
CA ARG A 186 1.25 -7.21 -0.18
C ARG A 186 1.37 -8.49 0.64
N SER A 187 2.57 -8.79 1.14
CA SER A 187 2.82 -9.96 2.00
C SER A 187 2.05 -9.89 3.33
N VAL A 188 1.99 -8.70 3.94
CA VAL A 188 1.24 -8.43 5.19
C VAL A 188 -0.26 -8.62 4.99
N HIS A 189 -0.84 -8.11 3.90
CA HIS A 189 -2.27 -8.31 3.59
C HIS A 189 -2.63 -9.77 3.28
N ALA A 190 -1.79 -10.46 2.51
CA ALA A 190 -1.97 -11.87 2.17
C ALA A 190 -1.79 -12.83 3.36
N LYS A 191 -1.10 -12.37 4.42
CA LYS A 191 -0.51 -13.22 5.47
C LYS A 191 0.29 -14.39 4.89
N VAL A 192 1.12 -14.08 3.88
CA VAL A 192 2.01 -15.00 3.15
C VAL A 192 3.16 -14.16 2.60
N TRP A 193 4.40 -14.65 2.62
CA TRP A 193 5.52 -13.97 1.96
C TRP A 193 5.44 -14.08 0.42
N GLU A 194 5.59 -12.96 -0.30
CA GLU A 194 5.71 -12.98 -1.76
C GLU A 194 6.93 -13.79 -2.22
N GLY A 195 6.69 -14.76 -3.10
CA GLY A 195 7.68 -15.73 -3.58
C GLY A 195 7.87 -16.96 -2.70
N SER A 196 7.07 -17.15 -1.65
CA SER A 196 7.05 -18.41 -0.88
C SER A 196 6.08 -19.43 -1.46
N GLU A 197 6.34 -20.73 -1.24
CA GLU A 197 5.46 -21.83 -1.66
C GLU A 197 4.11 -21.88 -0.90
N MET A 198 3.88 -20.94 0.02
CA MET A 198 2.68 -20.84 0.84
C MET A 198 1.53 -20.07 0.14
N GLU A 199 1.70 -19.65 -1.12
CA GLU A 199 0.74 -18.85 -1.91
C GLU A 199 -0.70 -19.40 -1.85
N LEU A 200 -0.86 -20.72 -1.94
CA LEU A 200 -2.15 -21.42 -1.91
C LEU A 200 -2.92 -21.26 -0.58
N LEU A 201 -2.25 -20.88 0.52
CA LEU A 201 -2.89 -20.64 1.82
C LEU A 201 -3.64 -19.29 1.89
N GLN A 202 -3.63 -18.49 0.81
CA GLN A 202 -4.54 -17.36 0.62
C GLN A 202 -5.94 -17.79 0.17
N VAL A 203 -6.09 -19.00 -0.39
CA VAL A 203 -7.34 -19.46 -1.00
C VAL A 203 -8.31 -19.94 0.08
N GLU A 204 -9.52 -19.36 0.13
CA GLU A 204 -10.54 -19.77 1.10
C GLU A 204 -10.85 -21.27 0.94
N GLY A 205 -10.91 -21.99 2.06
CA GLY A 205 -11.07 -23.44 2.09
C GLY A 205 -9.79 -24.27 1.89
N ILE A 206 -8.61 -23.68 1.64
CA ILE A 206 -7.31 -24.39 1.56
C ILE A 206 -6.49 -24.19 2.84
N GLY A 207 -6.48 -25.22 3.69
CA GLY A 207 -5.55 -25.34 4.82
C GLY A 207 -4.29 -26.14 4.46
N ALA A 208 -3.33 -26.18 5.38
CA ALA A 208 -2.01 -26.81 5.17
C ALA A 208 -2.07 -28.25 4.60
N ALA A 209 -2.98 -29.10 5.07
CA ALA A 209 -3.14 -30.47 4.58
C ALA A 209 -3.64 -30.55 3.12
N LYS A 210 -4.40 -29.55 2.64
CA LYS A 210 -4.82 -29.45 1.23
C LYS A 210 -3.73 -28.83 0.37
N MET A 211 -3.08 -27.78 0.86
CA MET A 211 -1.93 -27.17 0.17
C MET A 211 -0.83 -28.20 -0.05
N LYS A 212 -0.49 -29.02 0.96
CA LYS A 212 0.49 -30.09 0.80
C LYS A 212 0.11 -31.07 -0.33
N ARG A 213 -1.15 -31.53 -0.40
CA ARG A 213 -1.60 -32.43 -1.49
C ARG A 213 -1.49 -31.81 -2.88
N LEU A 214 -1.62 -30.48 -2.99
CA LEU A 214 -1.41 -29.76 -4.24
C LEU A 214 0.08 -29.64 -4.57
N THR A 215 0.93 -29.28 -3.60
CA THR A 215 2.39 -29.19 -3.80
C THR A 215 3.03 -30.54 -4.09
N ASP A 216 2.56 -31.62 -3.44
CA ASP A 216 2.95 -33.00 -3.71
C ASP A 216 2.55 -33.43 -5.15
N ALA A 217 1.52 -32.80 -5.73
CA ALA A 217 1.10 -32.92 -7.12
C ALA A 217 1.65 -31.80 -8.03
N ASN A 218 2.71 -31.11 -7.59
CA ASN A 218 3.42 -30.01 -8.28
C ASN A 218 2.57 -28.77 -8.63
N ILE A 219 1.42 -28.59 -7.98
CA ILE A 219 0.60 -27.37 -8.04
C ILE A 219 0.99 -26.47 -6.86
N LYS A 220 1.73 -25.39 -7.15
CA LYS A 220 2.33 -24.51 -6.12
C LYS A 220 1.74 -23.10 -6.08
N THR A 221 1.17 -22.64 -7.20
CA THR A 221 0.57 -21.30 -7.35
C THR A 221 -0.94 -21.36 -7.54
N ILE A 222 -1.63 -20.27 -7.20
CA ILE A 222 -3.06 -20.07 -7.43
C ILE A 222 -3.36 -20.11 -8.93
N LYS A 223 -2.45 -19.59 -9.76
CA LYS A 223 -2.54 -19.65 -11.23
C LYS A 223 -2.55 -21.10 -11.74
N GLN A 224 -1.67 -21.97 -11.22
CA GLN A 224 -1.67 -23.40 -11.56
C GLN A 224 -2.95 -24.10 -11.07
N LEU A 225 -3.44 -23.79 -9.87
CA LEU A 225 -4.67 -24.38 -9.33
C LEU A 225 -5.92 -23.94 -10.14
N ALA A 226 -5.96 -22.69 -10.59
CA ALA A 226 -7.05 -22.16 -11.42
C ALA A 226 -7.09 -22.74 -12.83
N GLY A 227 -5.96 -23.25 -13.34
CA GLY A 227 -5.85 -23.94 -14.64
C GLY A 227 -6.17 -25.44 -14.58
N LEU A 228 -6.78 -25.95 -13.51
CA LEU A 228 -7.20 -27.35 -13.39
C LEU A 228 -8.70 -27.51 -13.62
N GLU A 229 -9.09 -28.65 -14.17
CA GLU A 229 -10.50 -29.05 -14.23
C GLU A 229 -11.10 -29.30 -12.83
N PHE A 230 -12.40 -29.06 -12.67
CA PHE A 230 -13.11 -29.23 -11.39
C PHE A 230 -12.92 -30.63 -10.79
N TYR A 231 -13.02 -31.68 -11.61
CA TYR A 231 -12.87 -33.08 -11.20
C TYR A 231 -11.40 -33.44 -10.88
N HIS A 232 -10.42 -32.69 -11.41
CA HIS A 232 -9.02 -32.82 -11.00
C HIS A 232 -8.81 -32.27 -9.58
N ILE A 233 -9.38 -31.10 -9.28
CA ILE A 233 -9.35 -30.49 -7.93
C ILE A 233 -10.01 -31.43 -6.90
N GLU A 234 -11.18 -31.98 -7.23
CA GLU A 234 -11.91 -32.93 -6.38
C GLU A 234 -11.12 -34.22 -6.10
N ARG A 235 -10.54 -34.82 -7.15
CA ARG A 235 -9.66 -36.00 -7.05
C ARG A 235 -8.45 -35.76 -6.15
N LEU A 236 -7.69 -34.69 -6.39
CA LEU A 236 -6.46 -34.37 -5.64
C LEU A 236 -6.75 -34.03 -4.17
N LEU A 237 -7.85 -33.33 -3.90
CA LEU A 237 -8.20 -32.89 -2.54
C LEU A 237 -9.09 -33.89 -1.78
N SER A 238 -9.46 -35.01 -2.39
CA SER A 238 -10.44 -35.99 -1.89
C SER A 238 -11.74 -35.32 -1.42
N ARG A 239 -12.39 -34.60 -2.33
CA ARG A 239 -13.66 -33.91 -2.10
C ARG A 239 -14.68 -34.36 -3.15
N ASN A 240 -15.94 -34.45 -2.74
CA ASN A 240 -17.03 -34.78 -3.65
C ASN A 240 -17.52 -33.53 -4.40
N PRO A 241 -18.20 -33.70 -5.55
CA PRO A 241 -18.96 -32.62 -6.18
C PRO A 241 -19.91 -31.91 -5.20
N PRO A 242 -20.12 -30.59 -5.35
CA PRO A 242 -19.61 -29.68 -6.38
C PRO A 242 -18.35 -28.89 -5.95
N PHE A 243 -17.48 -29.46 -5.09
CA PHE A 243 -16.37 -28.71 -4.49
C PHE A 243 -15.40 -28.10 -5.51
N GLY A 244 -15.13 -28.77 -6.62
CA GLY A 244 -14.25 -28.30 -7.70
C GLY A 244 -14.85 -27.12 -8.45
N HIS A 245 -16.14 -27.17 -8.78
CA HIS A 245 -16.84 -26.03 -9.40
C HIS A 245 -16.88 -24.81 -8.47
N GLN A 246 -17.13 -25.02 -7.17
CA GLN A 246 -17.08 -23.94 -6.17
C GLN A 246 -15.67 -23.33 -6.07
N MET A 247 -14.63 -24.17 -6.10
CA MET A 247 -13.23 -23.73 -6.09
C MET A 247 -12.88 -22.92 -7.34
N LEU A 248 -13.24 -23.38 -8.56
CA LEU A 248 -13.00 -22.62 -9.79
C LEU A 248 -13.79 -21.31 -9.85
N SER A 249 -15.05 -21.32 -9.38
CA SER A 249 -15.86 -20.10 -9.27
C SER A 249 -15.30 -19.07 -8.27
N GLN A 250 -14.47 -19.50 -7.32
CA GLN A 250 -13.74 -18.62 -6.40
C GLN A 250 -12.42 -18.14 -7.02
N LEU A 251 -11.73 -19.02 -7.76
CA LEU A 251 -10.43 -18.75 -8.38
C LEU A 251 -10.51 -17.85 -9.62
N SER A 252 -11.63 -17.84 -10.36
CA SER A 252 -11.85 -16.92 -11.48
C SER A 252 -11.79 -15.43 -11.09
N GLY A 253 -11.96 -15.12 -9.80
CA GLY A 253 -11.76 -13.78 -9.23
C GLY A 253 -10.30 -13.38 -8.95
N PHE A 254 -9.34 -14.32 -9.02
CA PHE A 254 -7.92 -14.07 -8.80
C PHE A 254 -7.32 -13.21 -9.93
N PRO A 255 -6.69 -12.05 -9.68
CA PRO A 255 -6.25 -11.16 -10.77
C PRO A 255 -5.11 -11.72 -11.64
N LEU A 256 -5.43 -12.05 -12.89
CA LEU A 256 -4.47 -12.39 -13.94
C LEU A 256 -3.98 -11.10 -14.61
N LEU A 257 -3.17 -10.33 -13.88
CA LEU A 257 -2.68 -9.02 -14.33
C LEU A 257 -1.79 -9.11 -15.59
N HIS A 258 -1.87 -8.07 -16.43
CA HIS A 258 -1.02 -7.88 -17.62
C HIS A 258 -0.35 -6.49 -17.61
N LEU A 259 0.90 -6.43 -18.10
CA LEU A 259 1.72 -5.23 -18.21
C LEU A 259 2.51 -5.27 -19.53
N GLN A 260 2.40 -4.22 -20.33
CA GLN A 260 3.28 -3.93 -21.47
C GLN A 260 3.82 -2.51 -21.35
N VAL A 261 5.10 -2.31 -21.66
CA VAL A 261 5.74 -0.99 -21.70
C VAL A 261 6.49 -0.85 -23.02
N SER A 262 6.35 0.29 -23.71
CA SER A 262 6.98 0.54 -25.01
C SER A 262 7.32 2.02 -25.19
N VAL A 263 8.59 2.33 -25.48
CA VAL A 263 8.99 3.67 -25.94
C VAL A 263 8.32 3.96 -27.29
N ILE A 264 7.84 5.18 -27.49
CA ILE A 264 7.32 5.69 -28.76
C ILE A 264 8.32 6.65 -29.40
N SER A 265 8.84 7.60 -28.62
CA SER A 265 9.80 8.59 -29.09
C SER A 265 10.62 9.15 -27.94
N SER A 266 11.83 9.60 -28.27
CA SER A 266 12.59 10.54 -27.44
C SER A 266 12.02 11.95 -27.61
N TYR A 267 11.83 12.67 -26.51
CA TYR A 267 11.50 14.09 -26.49
C TYR A 267 12.74 14.89 -26.06
N THR A 268 13.32 15.64 -26.99
CA THR A 268 14.19 16.77 -26.67
C THR A 268 13.32 18.03 -26.58
N PRO A 269 13.22 18.70 -25.42
CA PRO A 269 12.64 20.04 -25.40
C PRO A 269 13.47 20.96 -26.28
N ALA A 270 12.82 21.79 -27.08
CA ALA A 270 13.50 22.90 -27.75
C ALA A 270 13.98 23.87 -26.66
N GLN A 271 15.30 24.01 -26.52
CA GLN A 271 15.89 24.94 -25.58
C GLN A 271 16.02 26.33 -26.22
N ASP A 272 15.19 27.28 -25.76
CA ASP A 272 15.62 28.68 -25.78
C ASP A 272 16.85 28.81 -24.87
N VAL A 273 17.89 29.46 -25.39
CA VAL A 273 19.24 29.36 -24.84
C VAL A 273 19.40 30.10 -23.52
N LYS A 274 19.76 29.37 -22.47
CA LYS A 274 20.76 29.80 -21.48
C LYS A 274 21.70 28.66 -21.13
N GLU A 275 22.97 28.82 -21.51
CA GLU A 275 24.07 27.96 -21.06
C GLU A 275 24.37 28.28 -19.58
N ASP A 276 24.20 27.31 -18.68
CA ASP A 276 24.84 27.23 -17.36
C ASP A 276 24.42 25.93 -16.62
N ALA A 277 24.60 24.77 -17.27
CA ALA A 277 24.24 23.45 -16.71
C ALA A 277 25.08 22.28 -17.25
N ILE A 278 26.38 22.48 -17.49
CA ILE A 278 27.31 21.35 -17.72
C ILE A 278 27.53 20.64 -16.36
N ILE A 279 27.73 19.32 -16.38
CA ILE A 279 27.86 18.42 -15.20
C ILE A 279 26.52 18.02 -14.55
N SER A 280 25.68 17.33 -15.33
CA SER A 280 24.99 16.13 -14.85
C SER A 280 24.78 15.18 -16.02
N GLY A 281 24.90 13.86 -15.81
CA GLY A 281 24.78 12.87 -16.89
C GLY A 281 23.40 12.93 -17.54
N SER A 282 23.34 13.27 -18.83
CA SER A 282 22.11 13.78 -19.47
C SER A 282 20.98 12.75 -19.54
N TYR A 283 20.07 12.84 -18.56
CA TYR A 283 18.75 12.23 -18.64
C TYR A 283 17.97 12.85 -19.79
N GLN A 284 17.50 12.01 -20.71
CA GLN A 284 16.61 12.42 -21.81
C GLN A 284 15.18 12.03 -21.47
N SER A 285 14.20 12.77 -21.97
CA SER A 285 12.78 12.47 -21.77
C SER A 285 12.28 11.48 -22.81
N TRP A 286 11.58 10.42 -22.40
CA TRP A 286 11.08 9.38 -23.30
C TRP A 286 9.58 9.22 -23.16
N VAL A 287 8.86 9.43 -24.27
CA VAL A 287 7.41 9.23 -24.34
C VAL A 287 7.15 7.74 -24.40
N THR A 288 6.64 7.19 -23.30
CA THR A 288 6.47 5.76 -23.10
C THR A 288 4.99 5.43 -22.97
N ARG A 289 4.50 4.51 -23.81
CA ARG A 289 3.17 3.92 -23.68
C ARG A 289 3.22 2.75 -22.71
N ILE A 290 2.32 2.79 -21.73
CA ILE A 290 2.10 1.73 -20.75
C ILE A 290 0.70 1.17 -21.01
N VAL A 291 0.59 -0.16 -21.01
CA VAL A 291 -0.68 -0.88 -21.05
C VAL A 291 -0.78 -1.72 -19.78
N LEU A 292 -1.78 -1.42 -18.95
CA LEU A 292 -2.16 -2.21 -17.77
C LEU A 292 -3.48 -2.92 -18.05
N GLY A 293 -3.65 -4.15 -17.57
CA GLY A 293 -4.90 -4.87 -17.76
C GLY A 293 -5.01 -6.12 -16.90
N TYR A 294 -6.02 -6.93 -17.20
CA TYR A 294 -6.17 -8.29 -16.69
C TYR A 294 -6.76 -9.21 -17.77
N SER A 295 -6.45 -10.50 -17.68
CA SER A 295 -6.87 -11.55 -18.62
C SER A 295 -7.99 -12.45 -18.08
N ASN A 296 -8.69 -12.03 -17.02
CA ASN A 296 -9.87 -12.72 -16.50
C ASN A 296 -11.11 -12.43 -17.36
N ASP A 297 -11.96 -13.44 -17.57
CA ASP A 297 -13.26 -13.30 -18.27
C ASP A 297 -14.26 -12.42 -17.50
N ILE A 298 -14.08 -12.32 -16.18
CA ILE A 298 -14.86 -11.49 -15.26
C ILE A 298 -13.98 -10.46 -14.56
N ILE A 299 -14.58 -9.36 -14.12
CA ILE A 299 -13.91 -8.35 -13.30
C ILE A 299 -13.31 -9.01 -12.04
N PRO A 300 -11.97 -8.98 -11.82
CA PRO A 300 -11.34 -9.67 -10.70
C PRO A 300 -11.86 -9.19 -9.35
N THR A 301 -12.17 -10.14 -8.47
CA THR A 301 -12.55 -9.88 -7.08
C THR A 301 -11.94 -10.93 -6.16
N TRP A 302 -11.30 -10.48 -5.08
CA TRP A 302 -10.62 -11.35 -4.12
C TRP A 302 -11.12 -11.06 -2.71
N CYS A 303 -11.38 -12.10 -1.93
CA CYS A 303 -12.03 -11.99 -0.60
C CYS A 303 -13.26 -11.06 -0.61
N LYS A 304 -14.10 -11.18 -1.66
CA LYS A 304 -15.32 -10.39 -1.93
C LYS A 304 -15.09 -8.88 -2.12
N LYS A 305 -13.85 -8.46 -2.42
CA LYS A 305 -13.46 -7.06 -2.65
C LYS A 305 -12.86 -6.85 -4.03
N SER A 306 -12.97 -5.62 -4.55
CA SER A 306 -12.19 -5.19 -5.72
C SER A 306 -10.72 -5.03 -5.32
N PRO A 307 -9.76 -5.67 -5.99
CA PRO A 307 -8.35 -5.42 -5.73
C PRO A 307 -7.97 -3.98 -6.08
N TRP A 308 -7.01 -3.45 -5.34
CA TRP A 308 -6.18 -2.33 -5.79
C TRP A 308 -4.87 -2.87 -6.33
N ALA A 309 -4.34 -2.21 -7.35
CA ALA A 309 -3.05 -2.52 -7.96
C ALA A 309 -2.16 -1.28 -8.05
N THR A 310 -0.87 -1.52 -8.01
CA THR A 310 0.19 -0.51 -8.11
C THR A 310 1.17 -0.90 -9.21
N LEU A 311 1.58 0.10 -9.99
CA LEU A 311 2.68 0.06 -10.93
C LEU A 311 3.80 0.94 -10.38
N VAL A 312 4.99 0.38 -10.25
CA VAL A 312 6.23 1.12 -9.99
C VAL A 312 7.12 0.97 -11.22
N ILE A 313 7.68 2.06 -11.72
CA ILE A 313 8.72 2.04 -12.74
C ILE A 313 9.99 2.63 -12.11
N GLU A 314 11.06 1.84 -12.07
CA GLU A 314 12.36 2.21 -11.48
C GLU A 314 13.49 2.15 -12.52
N GLY A 315 14.46 3.05 -12.38
CA GLY A 315 15.72 3.05 -13.13
C GLY A 315 16.67 1.93 -12.66
N ASP A 316 17.81 1.79 -13.33
CA ASP A 316 18.83 0.80 -12.96
C ASP A 316 19.45 1.08 -11.57
N ASP A 317 19.71 2.36 -11.27
CA ASP A 317 20.10 2.90 -9.97
C ASP A 317 18.98 2.88 -8.89
N GLY A 318 17.79 2.39 -9.25
CA GLY A 318 16.64 2.26 -8.36
C GLY A 318 15.88 3.56 -8.08
N ARG A 319 16.15 4.67 -8.78
CA ARG A 319 15.30 5.88 -8.70
C ARG A 319 13.90 5.62 -9.29
N LEU A 320 12.89 6.34 -8.81
CA LEU A 320 11.51 6.26 -9.30
C LEU A 320 11.36 7.06 -10.59
N LEU A 321 10.88 6.43 -11.66
CA LEU A 321 10.58 7.09 -12.94
C LEU A 321 9.09 7.36 -13.09
N TRP A 322 8.26 6.45 -12.60
CA TRP A 322 6.81 6.61 -12.61
C TRP A 322 6.13 5.77 -11.54
N PHE A 323 5.02 6.27 -11.00
CA PHE A 323 4.13 5.54 -10.11
C PHE A 323 2.69 5.65 -10.58
N TRP A 324 1.95 4.54 -10.55
CA TRP A 324 0.49 4.55 -10.72
C TRP A 324 -0.17 3.64 -9.71
N ARG A 325 -1.36 4.04 -9.24
CA ARG A 325 -2.16 3.33 -8.25
C ARG A 325 -3.64 3.41 -8.61
N GLY A 326 -4.34 2.28 -8.59
CA GLY A 326 -5.78 2.27 -8.88
C GLY A 326 -6.49 0.97 -8.52
N SER A 327 -7.81 1.04 -8.44
CA SER A 327 -8.68 -0.14 -8.34
C SER A 327 -8.72 -0.87 -9.69
N VAL A 328 -8.63 -2.20 -9.68
CA VAL A 328 -8.69 -3.05 -10.88
C VAL A 328 -9.99 -2.82 -11.68
N LYS A 329 -11.10 -2.49 -11.01
CA LYS A 329 -12.36 -2.08 -11.65
C LYS A 329 -12.22 -0.86 -12.58
N ARG A 330 -11.33 0.09 -12.24
CA ARG A 330 -11.07 1.31 -13.04
C ARG A 330 -10.11 1.09 -14.22
N MET A 331 -9.81 -0.17 -14.54
CA MET A 331 -9.02 -0.51 -15.73
C MET A 331 -9.87 -1.05 -16.89
N GLU A 332 -11.14 -1.39 -16.67
CA GLU A 332 -12.11 -1.76 -17.72
C GLU A 332 -11.52 -2.78 -18.74
N GLY A 333 -10.89 -3.83 -18.21
CA GLY A 333 -10.14 -4.83 -18.98
C GLY A 333 -8.73 -4.35 -19.37
N THR A 334 -8.62 -3.17 -20.00
CA THR A 334 -7.32 -2.57 -20.39
C THR A 334 -7.29 -1.05 -20.26
N LYS A 335 -6.31 -0.56 -19.50
CA LYS A 335 -5.96 0.85 -19.36
C LYS A 335 -4.65 1.18 -20.08
N ILE A 336 -4.73 2.06 -21.08
CA ILE A 336 -3.57 2.67 -21.74
C ILE A 336 -3.21 3.98 -21.01
N MET A 337 -1.91 4.27 -20.92
CA MET A 337 -1.36 5.55 -20.47
C MET A 337 -0.15 5.92 -21.34
N PHE A 338 0.05 7.22 -21.56
CA PHE A 338 1.28 7.77 -22.13
C PHE A 338 1.96 8.59 -21.04
N VAL A 339 3.21 8.30 -20.75
CA VAL A 339 3.97 8.96 -19.67
C VAL A 339 5.34 9.40 -20.18
N ARG A 340 5.89 10.43 -19.54
CA ARG A 340 7.28 10.82 -19.69
C ARG A 340 8.11 10.03 -18.68
N LEU A 341 9.11 9.29 -19.15
CA LEU A 341 10.16 8.72 -18.31
C LEU A 341 11.45 9.49 -18.60
N ASP A 342 12.05 10.14 -17.61
CA ASP A 342 13.36 10.78 -17.76
C ASP A 342 14.46 9.75 -17.47
N ALA A 343 15.22 9.36 -18.48
CA ALA A 343 16.16 8.24 -18.44
C ALA A 343 17.38 8.43 -19.35
N LYS A 344 18.51 7.82 -18.98
CA LYS A 344 19.70 7.80 -19.84
C LYS A 344 19.46 6.88 -21.03
N LYS A 345 20.04 7.20 -22.18
CA LYS A 345 20.05 6.28 -23.33
C LYS A 345 20.88 5.03 -22.97
N GLY A 346 20.30 3.86 -23.15
CA GLY A 346 20.83 2.56 -22.71
C GLY A 346 20.41 2.14 -21.29
N GLU A 347 19.61 2.94 -20.57
CA GLU A 347 19.21 2.62 -19.18
C GLU A 347 18.23 1.44 -19.13
N SER A 348 18.49 0.48 -18.24
CA SER A 348 17.63 -0.70 -18.02
C SER A 348 16.49 -0.38 -17.05
N VAL A 349 15.39 0.16 -17.58
CA VAL A 349 14.17 0.47 -16.83
C VAL A 349 13.38 -0.78 -16.48
N LYS A 350 12.95 -0.88 -15.22
CA LYS A 350 12.15 -2.01 -14.69
C LYS A 350 10.78 -1.52 -14.28
N ALA A 351 9.74 -2.15 -14.81
CA ALA A 351 8.36 -1.90 -14.45
C ALA A 351 7.77 -3.10 -13.68
N THR A 352 7.24 -2.85 -12.49
CA THR A 352 6.66 -3.86 -11.60
C THR A 352 5.18 -3.54 -11.34
N PHE A 353 4.29 -4.46 -11.68
CA PHE A 353 2.83 -4.31 -11.54
C PHE A 353 2.26 -5.45 -10.69
N ALA A 354 1.49 -5.14 -9.64
CA ALA A 354 0.93 -6.13 -8.72
C ALA A 354 -0.32 -5.62 -7.99
N CYS A 355 -1.10 -6.51 -7.39
CA CYS A 355 -2.13 -6.11 -6.42
C CYS A 355 -1.52 -5.76 -5.05
N GLU A 356 -2.13 -4.82 -4.32
CA GLU A 356 -1.60 -4.35 -3.02
C GLU A 356 -1.73 -5.36 -1.86
N GLY A 357 -2.42 -6.48 -2.07
CA GLY A 357 -2.75 -7.42 -1.00
C GLY A 357 -3.11 -8.84 -1.46
N ILE A 358 -2.52 -9.27 -2.58
CA ILE A 358 -2.70 -10.63 -3.13
C ILE A 358 -1.34 -11.08 -3.68
N VAL A 359 -0.73 -12.06 -3.02
CA VAL A 359 0.56 -12.66 -3.43
C VAL A 359 0.36 -13.54 -4.67
N GLY A 360 1.36 -13.57 -5.57
CA GLY A 360 1.29 -14.28 -6.85
C GLY A 360 0.71 -13.46 -8.02
N THR A 361 0.21 -12.25 -7.76
CA THR A 361 -0.28 -11.31 -8.78
C THR A 361 0.85 -10.50 -9.46
N LEU A 362 2.09 -10.65 -8.98
CA LEU A 362 3.26 -9.89 -9.44
C LEU A 362 3.57 -10.15 -10.92
N VAL A 363 3.69 -9.06 -11.69
CA VAL A 363 4.18 -9.02 -13.07
C VAL A 363 5.37 -8.06 -13.12
N ARG A 364 6.40 -8.43 -13.88
CA ARG A 364 7.57 -7.58 -14.15
C ARG A 364 7.82 -7.49 -15.65
N PHE A 365 8.24 -6.31 -16.08
CA PHE A 365 8.68 -6.00 -17.43
C PHE A 365 10.00 -5.22 -17.34
N THR A 366 10.92 -5.43 -18.27
CA THR A 366 12.20 -4.70 -18.32
C THR A 366 12.43 -4.20 -19.74
N LEU A 367 12.88 -2.96 -19.86
CA LEU A 367 13.01 -2.24 -21.12
C LEU A 367 14.36 -1.50 -21.13
N ALA A 368 15.17 -1.72 -22.16
CA ALA A 368 16.25 -0.79 -22.48
C ALA A 368 15.65 0.41 -23.22
N ILE A 369 16.09 1.62 -22.86
CA ILE A 369 15.64 2.90 -23.43
C ILE A 369 16.62 3.43 -24.48
#